data_AF-A0A653LGY7-F1
#
_entry.id   AF-A0A653LGY7-F1
#
_cell.length_a   1.000
_cell.length_b   1.000
_cell.length_c   1.000
_cell.angle_alpha   90.00
_cell.angle_beta   90.00
_cell.angle_gamma   90.00
#
_symmetry.space_group_name_H-M   'P 1'
#
loop_
_entity.id
_entity.type
_entity.pdbx_description
1 polymer ?
#
loop_
_entity_poly.entity_id
_entity_poly.type
_entity_poly.pdbx_seq_one_letter_code
_entity_poly.pdbx_strand_id
1 'polypeptide(L)'
;MYEKLTYSGTECNNYLYFSFDAEYFDTKEITAKLNIEPTSVMIKKEPVPKSTAWIYRIEAGNELDLETFLEKLIDIFEPKIEIINNLKGKLNLTTRIQFVIDIDINPDSSTPYFGLNKRTIDFLAKTETQVDFDLYKSDTIGLLEKLNE
;
A
#
# COMPACT_ATOMS: atom_id res chain seq x y z
N MET A 1 -10.14 18.95 20.10
CA MET A 1 -11.06 18.54 19.03
C MET A 1 -10.47 17.27 18.44
N TYR A 2 -11.19 16.15 18.41
CA TYR A 2 -10.62 14.90 17.85
C TYR A 2 -10.58 15.04 16.32
N GLU A 3 -9.38 15.06 15.74
CA GLU A 3 -9.24 14.96 14.29
C GLU A 3 -9.80 13.61 13.83
N LYS A 4 -10.58 13.63 12.73
CA LYS A 4 -11.12 12.41 12.15
C LYS A 4 -9.96 11.58 11.62
N LEU A 5 -10.00 10.25 11.80
CA LEU A 5 -9.00 9.31 11.28
C LEU A 5 -8.81 9.40 9.76
N THR A 6 -9.74 10.01 9.04
CA THR A 6 -9.68 10.26 7.59
C THR A 6 -8.92 11.53 7.24
N TYR A 7 -8.31 12.25 8.19
CA TYR A 7 -7.57 13.47 7.95
C TYR A 7 -6.07 13.17 7.99
N SER A 8 -5.37 13.34 6.86
CA SER A 8 -3.92 13.11 6.77
C SER A 8 -3.10 14.36 7.12
N GLY A 9 -3.75 15.49 7.39
CA GLY A 9 -3.11 16.76 7.67
C GLY A 9 -3.06 17.66 6.44
N THR A 10 -1.96 18.38 6.30
CA THR A 10 -1.80 19.45 5.31
C THR A 10 -0.88 19.09 4.15
N GLU A 11 -0.35 17.87 4.11
CA GLU A 11 0.49 17.36 3.03
C GLU A 11 -0.14 16.09 2.48
N CYS A 12 -0.07 15.89 1.16
CA CYS A 12 -0.45 14.62 0.56
C CYS A 12 0.73 13.66 0.66
N ASN A 13 0.50 12.46 1.18
CA ASN A 13 1.50 11.41 1.23
C ASN A 13 0.94 10.11 0.69
N ASN A 14 0.87 10.04 -0.64
CA ASN A 14 0.45 8.86 -1.37
C ASN A 14 1.52 7.77 -1.25
N TYR A 15 1.07 6.54 -1.09
CA TYR A 15 1.94 5.38 -1.21
C TYR A 15 1.12 4.15 -1.55
N LEU A 16 1.82 3.11 -1.96
CA LEU A 16 1.22 1.80 -2.16
C LEU A 16 2.16 0.74 -1.60
N TYR A 17 1.59 -0.40 -1.23
CA TYR A 17 2.38 -1.52 -0.75
C TYR A 17 1.81 -2.87 -1.16
N PHE A 18 2.70 -3.85 -1.27
CA PHE A 18 2.36 -5.26 -1.39
C PHE A 18 2.52 -5.91 -0.03
N SER A 19 1.52 -6.69 0.39
CA SER A 19 1.55 -7.40 1.66
C SER A 19 1.27 -8.90 1.52
N PHE A 20 1.86 -9.67 2.42
CA PHE A 20 1.39 -11.00 2.80
C PHE A 20 0.71 -10.89 4.16
N ASP A 21 -0.47 -11.48 4.29
CA ASP A 21 -1.31 -11.37 5.47
C ASP A 21 -1.87 -12.73 5.89
N ALA A 22 -1.78 -13.03 7.18
CA ALA A 22 -2.46 -14.14 7.85
C ALA A 22 -2.52 -13.87 9.36
N GLU A 23 -3.25 -14.69 10.11
CA GLU A 23 -3.36 -14.51 11.56
C GLU A 23 -1.98 -14.54 12.25
N TYR A 24 -1.20 -15.59 11.98
CA TYR A 24 0.19 -15.75 12.44
C TYR A 24 1.02 -16.47 11.37
N PHE A 25 2.23 -15.97 11.11
CA PHE A 25 3.25 -16.65 10.30
C PHE A 25 4.65 -16.10 10.60
N ASP A 26 5.71 -16.83 10.21
CA ASP A 26 7.09 -16.34 10.30
C ASP A 26 7.42 -15.43 9.12
N THR A 27 7.53 -14.13 9.39
CA THR A 27 7.83 -13.12 8.37
C THR A 27 9.24 -13.27 7.80
N LYS A 28 10.16 -13.93 8.50
CA LYS A 28 11.52 -14.18 8.00
C LYS A 28 11.53 -15.22 6.88
N GLU A 29 10.58 -16.15 6.88
CA GLU A 29 10.44 -17.12 5.79
C GLU A 29 10.13 -16.41 4.47
N ILE A 30 9.29 -15.38 4.51
CA ILE A 30 8.96 -14.54 3.33
C ILE A 30 10.22 -13.84 2.82
N THR A 31 10.94 -13.13 3.69
CA THR A 31 12.19 -12.45 3.36
C THR A 31 13.19 -13.40 2.71
N ALA A 32 13.42 -14.56 3.33
CA ALA A 32 14.39 -15.55 2.85
C ALA A 32 14.01 -16.14 1.48
N LYS A 33 12.71 -16.38 1.24
CA LYS A 33 12.24 -16.99 -0.01
C LYS A 33 12.16 -16.00 -1.17
N LEU A 34 11.72 -14.77 -0.91
CA LEU A 34 11.68 -13.74 -1.94
C LEU A 34 13.06 -13.14 -2.21
N ASN A 35 13.94 -13.17 -1.21
CA ASN A 35 15.21 -12.42 -1.18
C ASN A 35 14.96 -10.91 -1.33
N ILE A 36 13.99 -10.41 -0.55
CA ILE A 36 13.57 -9.00 -0.48
C ILE A 36 13.40 -8.66 0.99
N GLU A 37 13.92 -7.52 1.43
CA GLU A 37 13.68 -7.01 2.77
C GLU A 37 12.34 -6.26 2.83
N PRO A 38 11.50 -6.49 3.86
CA PRO A 38 10.28 -5.72 4.04
C PRO A 38 10.61 -4.28 4.40
N THR A 39 9.73 -3.38 3.99
CA THR A 39 9.69 -2.01 4.53
C THR A 39 9.08 -1.97 5.93
N SER A 40 8.17 -2.90 6.24
CA SER A 40 7.51 -2.99 7.53
C SER A 40 7.03 -4.41 7.81
N VAL A 41 6.96 -4.74 9.09
CA VAL A 41 6.38 -5.99 9.59
C VAL A 41 5.42 -5.66 10.72
N MET A 42 4.21 -6.19 10.64
CA MET A 42 3.24 -6.15 11.73
C MET A 42 3.15 -7.55 12.33
N ILE A 43 3.27 -7.67 13.64
CA ILE A 43 3.06 -8.94 14.35
C ILE A 43 1.75 -8.84 15.12
N LYS A 44 0.86 -9.82 14.95
CA LYS A 44 -0.44 -9.85 15.61
C LYS A 44 -0.30 -9.70 17.14
N LYS A 45 -1.13 -8.84 17.74
CA LYS A 45 -1.23 -8.57 19.18
C LYS A 45 -2.66 -8.22 19.56
N GLU A 46 -3.02 -8.41 20.83
CA GLU A 46 -4.31 -7.97 21.37
C GLU A 46 -4.18 -6.57 22.01
N PRO A 47 -5.02 -5.57 21.66
CA PRO A 47 -6.16 -5.65 20.74
C PRO A 47 -5.82 -5.45 19.25
N VAL A 48 -4.65 -4.86 18.94
CA VAL A 48 -4.16 -4.64 17.57
C VAL A 48 -2.64 -4.80 17.53
N PRO A 49 -2.05 -5.24 16.40
CA PRO A 49 -2.66 -5.59 15.10
C PRO A 49 -3.48 -6.89 15.13
N LYS A 50 -4.55 -6.98 14.34
CA LYS A 50 -5.44 -8.17 14.29
C LYS A 50 -4.86 -9.36 13.51
N SER A 51 -3.81 -9.12 12.73
CA SER A 51 -3.12 -10.11 11.90
C SER A 51 -1.62 -9.80 11.87
N THR A 52 -0.84 -10.80 11.48
CA THR A 52 0.56 -10.62 11.11
C THR A 52 0.62 -10.20 9.65
N ALA A 53 1.52 -9.28 9.31
CA ALA A 53 1.73 -8.80 7.95
C ALA A 53 3.21 -8.60 7.63
N TRP A 54 3.61 -8.97 6.42
CA TRP A 54 4.91 -8.64 5.83
C TRP A 54 4.65 -7.65 4.69
N ILE A 55 5.28 -6.47 4.69
CA ILE A 55 4.90 -5.35 3.83
C ILE A 55 6.11 -4.78 3.08
N TYR A 56 5.98 -4.62 1.76
CA TYR A 56 6.89 -3.87 0.91
C TYR A 56 6.19 -2.64 0.31
N ARG A 57 6.59 -1.45 0.75
CA ARG A 57 6.01 -0.15 0.40
C ARG A 57 6.89 0.61 -0.59
N ILE A 58 6.24 1.31 -1.51
CA ILE A 58 6.86 2.34 -2.33
C ILE A 58 6.18 3.67 -2.01
N GLU A 59 6.99 4.68 -1.65
CA GLU A 59 6.52 6.03 -1.43
C GLU A 59 6.27 6.74 -2.76
N ALA A 60 5.08 7.32 -2.92
CA ALA A 60 4.73 8.19 -4.05
C ALA A 60 4.68 9.67 -3.65
N GLY A 61 4.53 9.99 -2.36
CA GLY A 61 4.51 11.37 -1.87
C GLY A 61 3.36 12.16 -2.49
N ASN A 62 3.67 13.32 -3.08
CA ASN A 62 2.67 14.18 -3.75
C ASN A 62 2.42 13.81 -5.21
N GLU A 63 2.99 12.70 -5.71
CA GLU A 63 2.81 12.30 -7.10
C GLU A 63 1.35 11.90 -7.36
N LEU A 64 0.84 12.34 -8.52
CA LEU A 64 -0.54 12.11 -8.93
C LEU A 64 -0.68 10.81 -9.72
N ASP A 65 0.32 10.43 -10.50
CA ASP A 65 0.30 9.19 -11.27
C ASP A 65 0.83 8.02 -10.42
N LEU A 66 -0.10 7.34 -9.75
CA LEU A 66 0.20 6.17 -8.95
C LEU A 66 0.34 4.89 -9.81
N GLU A 67 -0.04 4.91 -11.09
CA GLU A 67 0.17 3.77 -12.00
C GLU A 67 1.66 3.52 -12.20
N THR A 68 2.46 4.57 -12.40
CA THR A 68 3.93 4.43 -12.51
C THR A 68 4.55 3.77 -11.27
N PHE A 69 4.02 4.01 -10.07
CA PHE A 69 4.51 3.39 -8.84
C PHE A 69 4.01 1.95 -8.67
N LEU A 70 2.80 1.66 -9.14
CA LEU A 70 2.29 0.31 -9.27
C LEU A 70 3.16 -0.54 -10.21
N GLU A 71 3.55 0.00 -11.36
CA GLU A 71 4.44 -0.71 -12.29
C GLU A 71 5.78 -1.07 -11.65
N LYS A 72 6.39 -0.15 -10.87
CA LYS A 72 7.62 -0.45 -10.11
C LYS A 72 7.41 -1.59 -9.12
N LEU A 73 6.25 -1.64 -8.46
CA LEU A 73 5.92 -2.73 -7.56
C LEU A 73 5.76 -4.06 -8.33
N ILE A 74 5.08 -4.03 -9.46
CA ILE A 74 4.92 -5.21 -10.33
C ILE A 74 6.29 -5.70 -10.85
N ASP A 75 7.21 -4.82 -11.23
CA ASP A 75 8.55 -5.20 -11.67
C ASP A 75 9.32 -6.01 -10.62
N ILE A 76 9.08 -5.74 -9.34
CA ILE A 76 9.72 -6.43 -8.21
C ILE A 76 9.10 -7.83 -8.00
N PHE A 77 7.77 -7.93 -8.04
CA PHE A 77 7.06 -9.14 -7.63
C PHE A 77 6.66 -10.07 -8.77
N GLU A 78 6.51 -9.59 -10.00
CA GLU A 78 6.14 -10.41 -11.15
C GLU A 78 7.14 -11.55 -11.41
N PRO A 79 8.47 -11.35 -11.31
CA PRO A 79 9.42 -12.47 -11.42
C PRO A 79 9.33 -13.50 -10.28
N LYS A 80 8.55 -13.22 -9.23
CA LYS A 80 8.41 -14.04 -8.01
C LYS A 80 7.06 -14.76 -7.90
N ILE A 81 6.20 -14.72 -8.92
CA ILE A 81 4.83 -15.29 -8.87
C ILE A 81 4.79 -16.72 -8.33
N GLU A 82 5.65 -17.61 -8.82
CA GLU A 82 5.68 -19.00 -8.35
C GLU A 82 6.03 -19.11 -6.86
N ILE A 83 6.99 -18.29 -6.40
CA ILE A 83 7.41 -18.24 -4.99
C ILE A 83 6.27 -17.68 -4.13
N ILE A 84 5.60 -16.62 -4.58
CA ILE A 84 4.43 -16.02 -3.92
C ILE A 84 3.35 -17.08 -3.73
N ASN A 85 2.97 -17.77 -4.79
CA ASN A 85 1.92 -18.80 -4.74
C ASN A 85 2.31 -19.99 -3.85
N ASN A 86 3.59 -20.41 -3.87
CA ASN A 86 4.08 -21.44 -2.97
C ASN A 86 4.00 -21.02 -1.49
N LEU A 87 4.43 -19.80 -1.18
CA LEU A 87 4.35 -19.23 0.17
C LEU A 87 2.89 -19.13 0.64
N LYS A 88 1.99 -18.63 -0.21
CA LYS A 88 0.54 -18.57 0.08
C LYS A 88 -0.02 -19.94 0.42
N GLY A 89 0.25 -20.96 -0.39
CA GLY A 89 -0.23 -22.31 -0.14
C GLY A 89 0.37 -22.95 1.11
N LYS A 90 1.68 -22.79 1.34
CA LYS A 90 2.39 -23.39 2.47
C LYS A 90 2.01 -22.78 3.81
N LEU A 91 1.85 -21.46 3.85
CA LEU A 91 1.65 -20.70 5.09
C LEU A 91 0.21 -20.19 5.24
N ASN A 92 -0.69 -20.61 4.34
CA ASN A 92 -2.09 -20.17 4.29
C ASN A 92 -2.22 -18.63 4.29
N LEU A 93 -1.45 -17.98 3.43
CA LEU A 93 -1.38 -16.51 3.33
C LEU A 93 -2.34 -15.99 2.27
N THR A 94 -2.82 -14.77 2.51
CA THR A 94 -3.40 -13.92 1.49
C THR A 94 -2.39 -12.86 1.07
N THR A 95 -2.58 -12.28 -0.11
CA THR A 95 -1.76 -11.19 -0.62
C THR A 95 -2.64 -10.02 -1.03
N ARG A 96 -2.12 -8.80 -0.84
CA ARG A 96 -2.84 -7.57 -1.16
C ARG A 96 -1.90 -6.50 -1.73
N ILE A 97 -2.37 -5.75 -2.72
CA ILE A 97 -1.85 -4.43 -3.05
C ILE A 97 -2.77 -3.40 -2.42
N GLN A 98 -2.24 -2.61 -1.48
CA GLN A 98 -2.95 -1.51 -0.86
C GLN A 98 -2.50 -0.20 -1.50
N PHE A 99 -3.46 0.61 -1.92
CA PHE A 99 -3.24 2.03 -2.18
C PHE A 99 -3.62 2.83 -0.94
N VAL A 100 -2.77 3.78 -0.58
CA VAL A 100 -3.06 4.80 0.42
C VAL A 100 -2.93 6.15 -0.25
N ILE A 101 -4.07 6.84 -0.36
CA ILE A 101 -4.20 8.02 -1.21
C ILE A 101 -4.77 9.16 -0.40
N ASP A 102 -4.08 10.29 -0.43
CA ASP A 102 -4.55 11.55 0.09
C ASP A 102 -5.22 12.34 -1.05
N ILE A 103 -6.47 12.72 -0.82
CA ILE A 103 -7.26 13.55 -1.72
C ILE A 103 -7.35 14.94 -1.09
N ASP A 104 -6.76 15.91 -1.77
CA ASP A 104 -6.81 17.31 -1.38
C ASP A 104 -8.20 17.89 -1.64
N ILE A 105 -8.74 18.63 -0.66
CA ILE A 105 -10.02 19.34 -0.80
C ILE A 105 -9.89 20.68 -1.50
N ASN A 106 -8.67 21.15 -1.74
CA ASN A 106 -8.45 22.34 -2.55
C ASN A 106 -9.00 22.08 -3.97
N PRO A 107 -10.03 22.83 -4.43
CA PRO A 107 -10.64 22.60 -5.74
C PRO A 107 -9.67 22.86 -6.90
N ASP A 108 -8.57 23.58 -6.66
CA ASP A 108 -7.53 23.83 -7.65
C ASP A 108 -6.47 22.70 -7.69
N SER A 109 -6.50 21.77 -6.74
CA SER A 109 -5.60 20.61 -6.69
C SER A 109 -6.09 19.50 -7.62
N SER A 110 -5.16 18.89 -8.35
CA SER A 110 -5.44 17.72 -9.19
C SER A 110 -5.69 16.48 -8.34
N THR A 111 -6.59 15.60 -8.80
CA THR A 111 -6.85 14.31 -8.16
C THR A 111 -5.86 13.23 -8.61
N PRO A 112 -5.41 12.33 -7.73
CA PRO A 112 -4.56 11.20 -8.11
C PRO A 112 -5.23 10.27 -9.13
N TYR A 113 -4.40 9.71 -10.02
CA TYR A 113 -4.74 8.69 -11.00
C TYR A 113 -4.06 7.37 -10.62
N PHE A 114 -4.82 6.27 -10.67
CA PHE A 114 -4.35 4.93 -10.32
C PHE A 114 -4.97 3.90 -11.26
N GLY A 115 -4.41 3.78 -12.46
CA GLY A 115 -4.83 2.78 -13.45
C GLY A 115 -4.36 1.37 -13.10
N LEU A 116 -5.21 0.37 -13.37
CA LEU A 116 -4.81 -1.05 -13.38
C LEU A 116 -4.68 -1.49 -14.84
N ASN A 117 -3.48 -1.39 -15.41
CA ASN A 117 -3.25 -1.87 -16.78
C ASN A 117 -3.29 -3.40 -16.88
N LYS A 118 -3.30 -3.91 -18.12
CA LYS A 118 -3.41 -5.34 -18.40
C LYS A 118 -2.34 -6.18 -17.70
N ARG A 119 -1.08 -5.71 -17.65
CA ARG A 119 0.02 -6.43 -17.02
C ARG A 119 -0.22 -6.58 -15.51
N THR A 120 -0.64 -5.50 -14.85
CA THR A 120 -1.05 -5.53 -13.45
C THR A 120 -2.20 -6.48 -13.21
N ILE A 121 -3.25 -6.43 -14.04
CA ILE A 121 -4.40 -7.34 -13.94
C ILE A 121 -3.95 -8.80 -14.06
N ASP A 122 -3.08 -9.10 -15.02
CA ASP A 122 -2.54 -10.45 -15.22
C ASP A 122 -1.73 -10.92 -14.00
N PHE A 123 -0.92 -10.03 -13.38
CA PHE A 123 -0.21 -10.33 -12.14
C PHE A 123 -1.17 -10.62 -10.97
N LEU A 124 -2.18 -9.77 -10.77
CA LEU A 124 -3.18 -9.93 -9.73
C LEU A 124 -3.94 -11.25 -9.87
N ALA A 125 -4.34 -11.59 -11.10
CA ALA A 125 -5.03 -12.84 -11.40
C ALA A 125 -4.14 -14.07 -11.13
N LYS A 126 -2.88 -14.06 -11.61
CA LYS A 126 -1.94 -15.18 -11.43
C LYS A 126 -1.55 -15.43 -9.97
N THR A 127 -1.60 -14.40 -9.15
CA THR A 127 -1.24 -14.47 -7.73
C THR A 127 -2.46 -14.54 -6.82
N GLU A 128 -3.67 -14.39 -7.36
CA GLU A 128 -4.91 -14.22 -6.59
C GLU A 128 -4.74 -13.13 -5.50
N THR A 129 -4.11 -12.01 -5.88
CA THR A 129 -3.83 -10.88 -4.99
C THR A 129 -5.01 -9.93 -4.99
N GLN A 130 -5.43 -9.50 -3.80
CA GLN A 130 -6.50 -8.51 -3.63
C GLN A 130 -5.98 -7.10 -3.87
N VAL A 131 -6.88 -6.17 -4.18
CA VAL A 131 -6.58 -4.73 -4.24
C VAL A 131 -7.48 -4.00 -3.27
N ASP A 132 -6.91 -3.08 -2.51
CA ASP A 132 -7.61 -2.30 -1.49
C ASP A 132 -7.16 -0.83 -1.53
N PHE A 133 -8.01 0.06 -1.04
CA PHE A 133 -7.84 1.51 -1.13
C PHE A 133 -8.22 2.18 0.18
N ASP A 134 -7.24 2.84 0.80
CA ASP A 134 -7.45 3.72 1.94
C ASP A 134 -7.40 5.15 1.40
N LEU A 135 -8.53 5.84 1.46
CA LEU A 135 -8.65 7.21 1.00
C LEU A 135 -8.74 8.15 2.19
N TYR A 136 -7.82 9.10 2.24
CA TYR A 136 -7.77 10.14 3.26
C TYR A 136 -7.99 11.50 2.62
N LYS A 137 -8.45 12.43 3.44
CA LYS A 137 -8.63 13.83 3.11
C LYS A 137 -7.38 14.60 3.57
N SER A 138 -6.76 15.34 2.68
CA SER A 138 -5.79 16.38 3.02
C SER A 138 -6.42 17.78 2.88
N ASP A 139 -5.94 18.74 3.65
CA ASP A 139 -6.40 20.14 3.61
C ASP A 139 -5.20 21.08 3.45
N THR A 140 -4.84 21.34 2.19
CA THR A 140 -3.77 22.31 1.88
C THR A 140 -4.27 23.76 1.95
N ILE A 141 -5.58 24.00 2.00
CA ILE A 141 -6.17 25.34 2.15
C ILE A 141 -5.75 25.95 3.49
N GLY A 142 -5.81 25.16 4.57
CA GLY A 142 -5.41 25.61 5.92
C GLY A 142 -3.92 25.98 6.08
N LEU A 143 -3.04 25.56 5.16
CA LEU A 143 -1.64 26.02 5.10
C LEU A 143 -1.53 27.42 4.50
N LEU A 144 -2.28 27.70 3.43
CA LEU A 144 -2.28 28.99 2.74
C LEU A 144 -2.80 30.10 3.65
N GLU A 145 -3.81 29.83 4.46
CA GLU A 145 -4.34 30.81 5.43
C GLU A 145 -3.33 31.13 6.54
N LYS A 146 -2.57 30.14 7.03
CA LYS A 146 -1.55 30.32 8.09
C LYS A 146 -0.26 30.97 7.61
N LEU A 147 0.09 30.85 6.33
CA LEU A 147 1.27 31.49 5.73
C LEU A 147 1.03 32.97 5.41
N ASN A 148 -0.23 33.41 5.42
CA ASN A 148 -0.64 34.79 5.14
C ASN A 148 -0.93 35.60 6.42
N GLU A 149 -0.69 35.03 7.61
CA GLU A 149 -0.68 35.72 8.93
C GLU A 149 0.75 36.05 9.36
#